data_AF-A0A7Z0D8X4-F1
#
_entry.id   AF-A0A7Z0D8X4-F1
#
_cell.length_a   1.000
_cell.length_b   1.000
_cell.length_c   1.000
_cell.angle_alpha   90.00
_cell.angle_beta   90.00
_cell.angle_gamma   90.00
#
_symmetry.space_group_name_H-M   'P 1'
#
loop_
_entity.id
_entity.type
_entity.pdbx_description
1 polymer ?
#
loop_
_entity_poly.entity_id
_entity_poly.type
_entity_poly.pdbx_seq_one_letter_code
_entity_poly.pdbx_strand_id
1 'polypeptide(L)'
;MPRFVQTHGDRWGDLLWTGERTKIASRRFLDALAGFSGWHDFEVEVVARKGIAREGYRGFAVHGTGPDSDVWNHTSGQNCWFAVSAPVEEALRECGATELDITRLA
;
A
#
# COMPACT_ATOMS: atom_id res chain seq x y z
N MET A 1 14.58 12.39 4.23
CA MET A 1 13.83 11.17 3.93
C MET A 1 12.83 10.93 5.05
N PRO A 2 11.53 10.73 4.77
CA PRO A 2 10.54 10.38 5.78
C PRO A 2 10.91 9.09 6.53
N ARG A 3 10.46 8.94 7.78
CA ARG A 3 10.71 7.75 8.60
C ARG A 3 9.38 7.18 9.09
N PHE A 4 9.16 5.90 8.84
CA PHE A 4 8.06 5.12 9.38
C PHE A 4 8.58 4.19 10.48
N VAL A 5 7.95 4.24 11.66
CA VAL A 5 8.24 3.35 12.77
C VAL A 5 7.02 2.48 13.01
N GLN A 6 7.16 1.16 12.89
CA GLN A 6 6.08 0.25 13.24
C GLN A 6 5.87 0.28 14.76
N THR A 7 4.71 0.75 15.18
CA THR A 7 4.32 0.86 16.59
C THR A 7 3.45 -0.30 17.07
N HIS A 8 2.81 -1.04 16.15
CA HIS A 8 1.87 -2.13 16.45
C HIS A 8 2.17 -3.40 15.66
N GLY A 9 2.17 -4.54 16.37
CA GLY A 9 2.46 -5.87 15.83
C GLY A 9 3.93 -6.07 15.45
N ASP A 10 4.33 -7.35 15.33
CA ASP A 10 5.64 -7.75 14.80
C ASP A 10 5.54 -8.35 13.38
N ARG A 11 4.30 -8.52 12.87
CA ARG A 11 4.03 -9.08 11.56
C ARG A 11 4.25 -8.02 10.49
N TRP A 12 4.93 -8.42 9.43
CA TRP A 12 5.23 -7.60 8.27
C TRP A 12 4.50 -8.20 7.07
N GLY A 13 3.46 -7.53 6.60
CA GLY A 13 2.75 -7.85 5.37
C GLY A 13 3.27 -7.03 4.19
N ASP A 14 2.67 -7.24 3.02
CA ASP A 14 3.04 -6.49 1.82
C ASP A 14 2.52 -5.05 1.81
N LEU A 15 1.48 -4.76 2.59
CA LEU A 15 0.92 -3.42 2.76
C LEU A 15 0.82 -3.08 4.25
N LEU A 16 1.44 -1.98 4.65
CA LEU A 16 1.37 -1.42 6.00
C LEU A 16 0.66 -0.07 5.94
N TRP A 17 -0.44 0.03 6.67
CA TRP A 17 -1.22 1.26 6.76
C TRP A 17 -0.52 2.27 7.66
N THR A 18 -0.36 3.50 7.17
CA THR A 18 0.17 4.63 7.98
C THR A 18 -0.94 5.53 8.53
N GLY A 19 -2.22 5.13 8.41
CA GLY A 19 -3.37 5.91 8.87
C GLY A 19 -3.78 7.08 7.98
N GLU A 20 -3.12 7.29 6.84
CA GLU A 20 -3.36 8.41 5.93
C GLU A 20 -3.42 7.97 4.45
N ARG A 21 -3.36 8.92 3.52
CA ARG A 21 -3.32 8.66 2.07
C ARG A 21 -2.02 7.97 1.63
N THR A 22 -0.96 8.08 2.43
CA THR A 22 0.29 7.35 2.25
C THR A 22 0.23 5.97 2.91
N LYS A 23 1.02 5.04 2.40
CA LYS A 23 1.18 3.68 2.93
C LYS A 23 2.65 3.28 2.81
N ILE A 24 3.02 2.20 3.48
CA ILE A 24 4.30 1.52 3.25
C ILE A 24 4.00 0.20 2.57
N ALA A 25 4.73 -0.13 1.52
CA ALA A 25 4.53 -1.38 0.78
C ALA A 25 5.85 -2.10 0.53
N SER A 26 5.80 -3.42 0.45
CA SER A 26 6.96 -4.23 0.04
C SER A 26 7.31 -3.95 -1.41
N ARG A 27 8.57 -4.15 -1.81
CA ARG A 27 8.98 -4.01 -3.22
C ARG A 27 8.14 -4.88 -4.14
N ARG A 28 7.89 -6.14 -3.76
CA ARG A 28 7.06 -7.08 -4.53
C ARG A 28 5.65 -6.55 -4.78
N PHE A 29 5.03 -5.92 -3.80
CA PHE A 29 3.73 -5.27 -3.96
C PHE A 29 3.80 -4.14 -5.00
N LEU A 30 4.81 -3.27 -4.89
CA LEU A 30 5.00 -2.14 -5.81
C LEU A 30 5.36 -2.59 -7.22
N ASP A 31 6.14 -3.66 -7.37
CA ASP A 31 6.47 -4.27 -8.64
C ASP A 31 5.20 -4.80 -9.33
N ALA A 32 4.25 -5.35 -8.58
CA ALA A 32 2.95 -5.76 -9.11
C ALA A 32 2.05 -4.58 -9.51
N LEU A 33 2.30 -3.39 -8.96
CA LEU A 33 1.62 -2.16 -9.38
C LEU A 33 2.28 -1.50 -10.59
N ALA A 34 3.46 -1.95 -11.01
CA ALA A 34 4.22 -1.32 -12.08
C ALA A 34 3.40 -1.27 -13.38
N GLY A 35 3.29 -0.08 -13.97
CA GLY A 35 2.51 0.15 -15.19
C GLY A 35 1.05 0.52 -14.97
N PHE A 36 0.54 0.43 -13.75
CA PHE A 36 -0.79 0.91 -13.38
C PHE A 36 -0.79 2.37 -12.95
N SER A 37 -1.92 3.04 -13.12
CA SER A 37 -2.11 4.47 -12.85
C SER A 37 -2.58 4.76 -11.42
N GLY A 38 -2.52 6.03 -11.00
CA GLY A 38 -3.13 6.51 -9.76
C GLY A 38 -2.25 6.44 -8.51
N TRP A 39 -0.97 6.13 -8.65
CA TRP A 39 -0.02 6.02 -7.55
C TRP A 39 1.41 6.41 -7.92
N HIS A 40 2.24 6.65 -6.90
CA HIS A 40 3.70 6.67 -7.01
C HIS A 40 4.35 6.19 -5.72
N ASP A 41 5.59 5.71 -5.79
CA ASP A 41 6.42 5.37 -4.65
C ASP A 41 7.47 6.43 -4.31
N PHE A 42 8.01 6.36 -3.10
CA PHE A 42 9.09 7.23 -2.63
C PHE A 42 9.95 6.52 -1.58
N GLU A 43 11.17 7.02 -1.38
CA GLU A 43 12.07 6.46 -0.37
C GLU A 43 11.61 6.83 1.05
N VAL A 44 11.66 5.85 1.96
CA VAL A 44 11.28 6.00 3.35
C VAL A 44 12.18 5.10 4.21
N GLU A 45 12.62 5.61 5.36
CA GLU A 45 13.28 4.78 6.37
C GLU A 45 12.20 3.98 7.10
N VAL A 46 12.22 2.66 6.99
CA VAL A 46 11.27 1.78 7.70
C VAL A 46 11.98 1.14 8.88
N VAL A 47 11.43 1.31 10.08
CA VAL A 47 12.06 0.86 11.33
C VAL A 47 11.08 0.03 12.13
N ALA A 48 11.50 -1.18 12.52
CA ALA A 48 10.75 -2.02 13.44
C ALA A 48 10.74 -1.42 14.85
N ARG A 49 9.80 -1.86 15.70
CA ARG A 49 9.64 -1.36 17.07
C ARG A 49 10.92 -1.35 17.91
N LYS A 50 11.85 -2.29 17.67
CA LYS A 50 13.14 -2.39 18.37
C LYS A 50 14.24 -1.49 17.78
N GLY A 51 13.92 -0.56 16.88
CA GLY A 51 14.89 0.30 16.22
C GLY A 51 15.66 -0.37 15.07
N ILE A 52 15.27 -1.59 14.69
CA ILE A 52 15.93 -2.35 13.61
C ILE A 52 15.40 -1.85 12.27
N ALA A 53 16.30 -1.35 11.42
CA ALA A 53 15.95 -0.96 10.05
C ALA A 53 15.40 -2.16 9.27
N ARG A 54 14.35 -1.92 8.49
CA ARG A 54 13.74 -2.89 7.60
C ARG A 54 13.93 -2.44 6.17
N GLU A 55 14.69 -3.24 5.43
CA GLU A 55 14.86 -3.07 3.99
C GLU A 55 13.72 -3.72 3.22
N GLY A 56 13.65 -3.45 1.91
CA GLY A 56 12.66 -4.05 1.02
C GLY A 56 11.28 -3.40 1.05
N TYR A 57 11.12 -2.29 1.76
CA TYR A 57 9.90 -1.48 1.80
C TYR A 57 10.14 -0.09 1.21
N ARG A 58 9.08 0.50 0.67
CA ARG A 58 9.07 1.89 0.20
C ARG A 58 7.77 2.57 0.61
N GLY A 59 7.78 3.89 0.61
CA GLY A 59 6.60 4.71 0.79
C GLY A 59 5.79 4.71 -0.50
N PHE A 60 4.49 4.79 -0.36
CA PHE A 60 3.55 4.70 -1.46
C PHE A 60 2.42 5.69 -1.25
N ALA A 61 2.14 6.51 -2.26
CA ALA A 61 1.08 7.51 -2.22
C ALA A 61 0.06 7.25 -3.33
N VAL A 62 -1.22 7.26 -2.96
CA VAL A 62 -2.33 7.13 -3.91
C VAL A 62 -2.91 8.50 -4.20
N HIS A 63 -2.96 8.85 -5.48
CA HIS A 63 -3.55 10.10 -5.97
C HIS A 63 -4.74 9.89 -6.92
N GLY A 64 -5.05 8.65 -7.29
CA GLY A 64 -6.31 8.33 -7.97
C GLY A 64 -7.51 8.68 -7.09
N THR A 65 -8.55 9.26 -7.70
CA THR A 65 -9.74 9.77 -7.02
C THR A 65 -11.03 9.07 -7.45
N GLY A 66 -10.94 8.01 -8.24
CA GLY A 66 -12.11 7.32 -8.78
C GLY A 66 -11.75 6.15 -9.69
N PRO A 67 -12.75 5.49 -10.28
CA PRO A 67 -12.60 4.23 -11.02
C PRO A 67 -11.86 4.39 -12.36
N ASP A 68 -11.61 5.62 -12.81
CA ASP A 68 -10.78 5.89 -14.01
C ASP A 68 -9.28 5.72 -13.73
N SER A 69 -8.88 5.59 -12.47
CA SER A 69 -7.51 5.22 -12.07
C SER A 69 -7.47 3.75 -11.68
N ASP A 70 -6.37 3.07 -11.99
CA ASP A 70 -6.19 1.67 -11.59
C ASP A 70 -6.08 1.51 -10.07
N VAL A 71 -5.56 2.54 -9.41
CA VAL A 71 -5.43 2.61 -7.96
C VAL A 71 -6.01 3.94 -7.49
N TRP A 72 -6.94 3.90 -6.53
CA TRP A 72 -7.55 5.11 -5.96
C TRP A 72 -7.81 4.97 -4.46
N ASN A 73 -7.98 6.12 -3.79
CA ASN A 73 -8.54 6.12 -2.45
C ASN A 73 -10.06 6.14 -2.57
N HIS A 74 -10.72 5.13 -2.01
CA HIS A 74 -12.16 5.19 -1.80
C HIS A 74 -12.41 5.77 -0.41
N THR A 75 -13.25 6.78 -0.30
CA THR A 75 -13.59 7.39 0.99
C THR A 75 -15.11 7.38 1.20
N SER A 76 -15.55 6.87 2.34
CA SER A 76 -16.96 6.94 2.77
C SER A 76 -17.01 7.30 4.25
N GLY A 77 -17.58 8.46 4.55
CA GLY A 77 -17.55 9.03 5.90
C GLY A 77 -16.13 9.26 6.39
N GLN A 78 -15.78 8.68 7.54
CA GLN A 78 -14.44 8.76 8.14
C GLN A 78 -13.50 7.64 7.66
N ASN A 79 -13.99 6.71 6.85
CA ASN A 79 -13.19 5.58 6.39
C ASN A 79 -12.49 5.91 5.07
N CYS A 80 -11.23 5.49 4.96
CA CYS A 80 -10.42 5.58 3.75
C CYS A 80 -9.92 4.17 3.41
N TRP A 81 -10.24 3.70 2.21
CA TRP A 81 -9.81 2.41 1.70
C TRP A 81 -8.85 2.57 0.53
N PHE A 82 -7.96 1.59 0.43
CA PHE A 82 -7.15 1.35 -0.76
C PHE A 82 -8.02 0.57 -1.74
N ALA A 83 -8.37 1.20 -2.85
CA ALA A 83 -9.18 0.57 -3.87
C ALA A 83 -8.36 0.41 -5.14
N VAL A 84 -8.61 -0.69 -5.85
CA VAL A 84 -7.87 -1.08 -7.03
C VAL A 84 -8.80 -1.64 -8.10
N SER A 85 -8.40 -1.52 -9.36
CA SER A 85 -9.10 -2.11 -10.49
C SER A 85 -8.92 -3.63 -10.50
N ALA A 86 -9.77 -4.35 -11.24
CA ALA A 86 -9.67 -5.81 -11.35
C ALA A 86 -8.31 -6.31 -11.89
N PRO A 87 -7.69 -5.67 -12.91
CA PRO A 87 -6.34 -6.03 -13.35
C PRO A 87 -5.28 -5.90 -12.27
N VAL A 88 -5.37 -4.86 -11.42
CA VAL A 88 -4.45 -4.69 -10.29
C VAL A 88 -4.68 -5.76 -9.22
N GLU A 89 -5.95 -6.09 -8.91
CA GLU A 89 -6.28 -7.17 -7.99
C GLU A 89 -5.67 -8.51 -8.43
N GLU A 90 -5.74 -8.81 -9.74
CA GLU A 90 -5.13 -10.00 -10.34
C GLU A 90 -3.61 -10.00 -10.19
N ALA A 91 -2.93 -8.90 -10.58
CA ALA A 91 -1.48 -8.77 -10.45
C ALA A 91 -1.01 -8.94 -8.98
N LEU A 92 -1.75 -8.37 -8.02
CA LEU A 92 -1.46 -8.52 -6.58
C LEU A 92 -1.64 -9.96 -6.09
N ARG A 93 -2.61 -10.70 -6.63
CA ARG A 93 -2.78 -12.12 -6.31
C ARG A 93 -1.66 -12.99 -6.90
N GLU A 94 -1.29 -12.75 -8.15
CA GLU A 94 -0.24 -13.50 -8.84
C GLU A 94 1.13 -13.33 -8.16
N CYS A 95 1.41 -12.13 -7.62
CA CYS A 95 2.65 -11.89 -6.88
C CYS A 95 2.61 -12.43 -5.43
N GLY A 96 1.47 -12.96 -4.99
CA GLY A 96 1.29 -13.50 -3.65
C GLY A 96 1.33 -12.44 -2.56
N ALA A 97 0.79 -11.24 -2.83
CA ALA A 97 0.67 -10.18 -1.84
C ALA A 97 -0.23 -10.60 -0.66
N THR A 98 0.18 -10.23 0.54
CA THR A 98 -0.43 -10.63 1.82
C THR A 98 -0.94 -9.42 2.61
N GLU A 99 -1.79 -9.67 3.62
CA GLU A 99 -2.46 -8.62 4.43
C GLU A 99 -3.35 -7.67 3.59
N LEU A 100 -3.98 -8.21 2.55
CA LEU A 100 -4.98 -7.51 1.75
C LEU A 100 -6.38 -7.85 2.24
N ASP A 101 -7.09 -6.87 2.78
CA ASP A 101 -8.53 -6.99 3.04
C ASP A 101 -9.29 -6.54 1.78
N ILE A 102 -9.69 -7.50 0.95
CA ILE A 102 -10.34 -7.25 -0.33
C ILE A 102 -11.86 -7.29 -0.15
N THR A 103 -12.50 -6.13 -0.26
CA THR A 103 -13.95 -6.01 -0.34
C THR A 103 -14.34 -5.49 -1.71
N ARG A 104 -15.33 -6.12 -2.36
CA ARG A 104 -15.89 -5.61 -3.61
C ARG A 104 -16.85 -4.47 -3.31
N LEU A 105 -16.61 -3.31 -3.91
CA LEU A 105 -17.56 -2.20 -3.91
C LEU A 105 -18.72 -2.59 -4.83
N ALA A 106 -19.96 -2.53 -4.31
CA ALA A 106 -21.19 -2.85 -5.04
C ALA A 106 -21.65 -1.67 -5.90
#